data_AF-A0A1Q5GSY2-F1
#
_entry.id   AF-A0A1Q5GSY2-F1
#
_cell.length_a   1.000
_cell.length_b   1.000
_cell.length_c   1.000
_cell.angle_alpha   90.00
_cell.angle_beta   90.00
_cell.angle_gamma   90.00
#
_symmetry.space_group_name_H-M   'P 1'
#
loop_
_entity.id
_entity.type
_entity.pdbx_description
1 polymer ?
#
loop_
_entity_poly.entity_id
_entity_poly.type
_entity_poly.pdbx_seq_one_letter_code
_entity_poly.pdbx_strand_id
1 'polypeptide(L)'
;MSTIHPRITEVLTHTFKVPPCEIHPDSTMDSLEMDSLAVAEFAVLLRETTGGETDLDRIPKDATLAEISRFIDPPRGCATPARPEAHLSNAR
;
A
#
# COMPACT_ATOMS: atom_id res chain seq x y z
N MET A 1 -0.85 -17.89 -1.88
CA MET A 1 -0.80 -17.18 -3.17
C MET A 1 -0.71 -15.71 -2.85
N SER A 2 0.36 -15.02 -3.25
CA SER A 2 0.47 -13.58 -3.03
C SER A 2 -0.55 -12.88 -3.93
N THR A 3 -1.58 -12.30 -3.34
CA THR A 3 -2.65 -11.62 -4.06
C THR A 3 -2.36 -10.12 -4.12
N ILE A 4 -2.56 -9.54 -5.30
CA ILE A 4 -2.48 -8.09 -5.48
C ILE A 4 -3.75 -7.45 -4.94
N HIS A 5 -3.63 -6.36 -4.18
CA HIS A 5 -4.77 -5.62 -3.68
C HIS A 5 -5.58 -5.07 -4.88
N PRO A 6 -6.92 -5.25 -4.93
CA PRO A 6 -7.72 -4.88 -6.09
C PRO A 6 -7.60 -3.40 -6.46
N ARG A 7 -7.36 -2.52 -5.47
CA ARG A 7 -7.14 -1.10 -5.71
C ARG A 7 -5.86 -0.80 -6.50
N ILE A 8 -4.79 -1.57 -6.29
CA ILE A 8 -3.56 -1.42 -7.07
C ILE A 8 -3.86 -1.74 -8.53
N THR A 9 -4.52 -2.87 -8.79
CA THR A 9 -4.89 -3.27 -10.16
C THR A 9 -5.81 -2.23 -10.81
N GLU A 10 -6.79 -1.70 -10.08
CA GLU A 10 -7.70 -0.67 -10.59
C GLU A 10 -6.94 0.61 -10.99
N VAL A 11 -6.06 1.12 -10.12
CA VAL A 11 -5.27 2.33 -10.42
C VAL A 11 -4.32 2.10 -11.60
N LEU A 12 -3.60 0.97 -11.63
CA LEU A 12 -2.67 0.64 -12.73
C LEU A 12 -3.40 0.52 -14.08
N THR A 13 -4.53 -0.16 -14.11
CA THR A 13 -5.28 -0.38 -15.37
C THR A 13 -6.07 0.86 -15.81
N HIS A 14 -6.76 1.54 -14.89
CA HIS A 14 -7.63 2.66 -15.25
C HIS A 14 -6.87 3.97 -15.42
N THR A 15 -5.90 4.26 -14.56
CA THR A 15 -5.15 5.52 -14.58
C THR A 15 -3.91 5.43 -15.44
N PHE A 16 -3.05 4.43 -15.16
CA PHE A 16 -1.75 4.29 -15.84
C PHE A 16 -1.81 3.47 -17.13
N LYS A 17 -3.00 2.91 -17.48
CA LYS A 17 -3.23 2.12 -18.69
C LYS A 17 -2.31 0.89 -18.82
N VAL A 18 -1.83 0.37 -17.69
CA VAL A 18 -1.04 -0.86 -17.65
C VAL A 18 -1.93 -2.04 -18.05
N PRO A 19 -1.48 -2.88 -19.00
CA PRO A 19 -2.21 -4.08 -19.40
C PRO A 19 -2.39 -5.06 -18.22
N PRO A 20 -3.60 -5.63 -18.00
CA PRO A 20 -3.81 -6.62 -16.94
C PRO A 20 -2.91 -7.85 -17.03
N CYS A 21 -2.40 -8.17 -18.24
CA CYS A 21 -1.46 -9.27 -18.46
C CYS A 21 -0.04 -9.00 -17.96
N GLU A 22 0.30 -7.76 -17.59
CA GLU A 22 1.61 -7.38 -17.04
C GLU A 22 1.56 -7.20 -15.51
N ILE A 23 0.35 -7.16 -14.95
CA ILE A 23 0.10 -6.96 -13.52
C ILE A 23 0.21 -8.30 -12.80
N HIS A 24 1.41 -8.61 -12.33
CA HIS A 24 1.71 -9.81 -11.55
C HIS A 24 2.20 -9.48 -10.14
N PRO A 25 2.02 -10.41 -9.17
CA PRO A 25 2.46 -10.20 -7.79
C PRO A 25 3.95 -9.88 -7.69
N ASP A 26 4.77 -10.43 -8.60
CA ASP A 26 6.22 -10.26 -8.64
C ASP A 26 6.67 -9.10 -9.55
N SER A 27 5.74 -8.42 -10.23
CA SER A 27 6.06 -7.23 -11.03
C SER A 27 6.48 -6.09 -10.12
N THR A 28 7.49 -5.33 -10.53
CA THR A 28 7.97 -4.09 -9.90
C THR A 28 7.54 -2.88 -10.74
N MET A 29 7.64 -1.67 -10.18
CA MET A 29 7.38 -0.43 -10.94
C MET A 29 8.25 -0.32 -12.20
N ASP A 30 9.54 -0.67 -12.09
CA ASP A 30 10.47 -0.68 -13.22
C ASP A 30 10.07 -1.70 -14.30
N SER A 31 9.57 -2.88 -13.90
CA SER A 31 9.13 -3.92 -14.86
C SER A 31 7.86 -3.53 -15.63
N LEU A 32 7.06 -2.63 -15.06
CA LEU A 32 5.88 -2.04 -15.70
C LEU A 32 6.24 -0.80 -16.54
N GLU A 33 7.55 -0.55 -16.75
CA GLU A 33 8.08 0.59 -17.48
C GLU A 33 7.55 1.94 -16.95
N MET A 34 7.22 2.01 -15.65
CA MET A 34 6.73 3.23 -15.03
C MET A 34 7.87 4.22 -14.80
N ASP A 35 7.70 5.44 -15.25
CA ASP A 35 8.65 6.51 -14.96
C ASP A 35 8.56 7.00 -13.51
N SER A 36 9.57 7.76 -13.07
CA SER A 36 9.62 8.27 -11.69
C SER A 36 8.45 9.17 -11.29
N LEU A 37 7.84 9.88 -12.25
CA LEU A 37 6.68 10.73 -12.00
C LEU A 37 5.43 9.85 -11.84
N ALA A 38 5.24 8.87 -12.71
CA ALA A 38 4.15 7.90 -12.64
C ALA A 38 4.18 7.11 -11.31
N VAL A 39 5.37 6.72 -10.85
CA VAL A 39 5.54 6.07 -9.53
C VAL A 39 5.11 6.99 -8.38
N ALA A 40 5.49 8.27 -8.42
CA ALA A 40 5.10 9.25 -7.41
C ALA A 40 3.57 9.51 -7.42
N GLU A 41 2.98 9.65 -8.62
CA GLU A 41 1.53 9.79 -8.79
C GLU A 41 0.77 8.55 -8.32
N PHE A 42 1.29 7.36 -8.62
CA PHE A 42 0.72 6.10 -8.15
C PHE A 42 0.65 6.06 -6.63
N ALA A 43 1.72 6.46 -5.94
CA ALA A 43 1.74 6.55 -4.49
C ALA A 43 0.70 7.57 -3.95
N VAL A 44 0.55 8.73 -4.59
CA VAL A 44 -0.48 9.72 -4.22
C VAL A 44 -1.89 9.14 -4.37
N LEU A 45 -2.21 8.59 -5.55
CA LEU A 45 -3.53 8.01 -5.84
C LEU A 45 -3.85 6.84 -4.93
N LEU A 46 -2.87 6.00 -4.63
CA LEU A 46 -3.08 4.85 -3.75
C LEU A 46 -3.40 5.30 -2.31
N ARG A 47 -2.74 6.36 -1.80
CA ARG A 47 -3.07 6.98 -0.50
C ARG A 47 -4.48 7.58 -0.49
N GLU A 48 -4.80 8.39 -1.50
CA GLU A 48 -6.10 9.05 -1.61
C GLU A 48 -7.25 8.04 -1.65
N THR A 49 -7.02 6.92 -2.33
CA THR A 49 -8.08 5.96 -2.60
C THR A 49 -8.21 4.84 -1.57
N THR A 50 -7.16 4.57 -0.79
CA THR A 50 -7.20 3.63 0.34
C THR A 50 -7.62 4.33 1.65
N GLY A 51 -7.48 5.66 1.74
CA GLY A 51 -8.10 6.45 2.79
C GLY A 51 -7.36 6.53 4.13
N GLY A 52 -6.03 6.40 4.17
CA GLY A 52 -5.28 6.57 5.42
C GLY A 52 -3.78 6.36 5.29
N GLU A 53 -3.04 6.74 6.36
CA GLU A 53 -1.56 6.78 6.58
C GLU A 53 -0.79 5.50 6.16
N THR A 54 -0.95 5.09 4.92
CA THR A 54 -0.10 4.09 4.32
C THR A 54 1.21 4.81 4.06
N ASP A 55 2.23 4.45 4.84
CA ASP A 55 3.58 4.98 4.69
C ASP A 55 4.21 4.40 3.41
N LEU A 56 3.63 4.77 2.27
CA LEU A 56 4.09 4.37 0.94
C LEU A 56 5.49 4.94 0.67
N ASP A 57 5.92 5.93 1.43
CA ASP A 57 7.26 6.49 1.34
C ASP A 57 8.33 5.52 1.88
N ARG A 58 7.92 4.48 2.65
CA ARG A 58 8.78 3.36 3.06
C ARG A 58 8.84 2.21 2.06
N ILE A 59 8.06 2.26 0.97
CA ILE A 59 8.09 1.19 -0.03
C ILE A 59 9.45 1.23 -0.74
N PRO A 60 10.21 0.12 -0.73
CA PRO A 60 11.43 0.01 -1.52
C PRO A 60 11.17 0.31 -2.99
N LYS A 61 12.12 0.95 -3.69
CA LYS A 61 11.95 1.26 -5.13
C LYS A 61 11.76 0.02 -5.99
N ASP A 62 12.36 -1.09 -5.56
CA ASP A 62 12.30 -2.42 -6.16
C ASP A 62 11.16 -3.28 -5.60
N ALA A 63 10.25 -2.71 -4.80
CA ALA A 63 9.14 -3.46 -4.23
C ALA A 63 8.21 -4.01 -5.31
N THR A 64 7.82 -5.25 -5.10
CA THR A 64 6.86 -5.96 -5.93
C THR A 64 5.43 -5.51 -5.63
N LEU A 65 4.50 -5.69 -6.59
CA LEU A 65 3.08 -5.39 -6.37
C LEU A 65 2.49 -6.17 -5.18
N ALA A 66 2.97 -7.39 -4.92
CA ALA A 66 2.61 -8.16 -3.74
C ALA A 66 3.05 -7.50 -2.44
N GLU A 67 4.26 -6.94 -2.39
CA GLU A 67 4.76 -6.24 -1.21
C GLU A 67 3.99 -4.95 -0.98
N ILE A 68 3.77 -4.15 -2.03
CA ILE A 68 2.94 -2.94 -1.98
C ILE A 68 1.54 -3.28 -1.44
N SER A 69 0.95 -4.40 -1.88
CA SER A 69 -0.35 -4.87 -1.38
C SER A 69 -0.37 -5.14 0.13
N ARG A 70 0.72 -5.64 0.70
CA ARG A 70 0.85 -5.88 2.14
C ARG A 70 0.95 -4.61 2.97
N PHE A 71 1.39 -3.49 2.37
CA PHE A 71 1.38 -2.20 3.06
C PHE A 71 -0.03 -1.61 3.16
N ILE A 72 -0.87 -1.87 2.15
CA ILE A 72 -2.26 -1.38 2.08
C ILE A 72 -3.17 -2.16 3.04
N ASP A 73 -3.13 -3.49 2.96
CA ASP A 73 -3.90 -4.38 3.84
C ASP A 73 -2.93 -5.30 4.59
N PRO A 74 -2.23 -4.78 5.61
CA PRO A 74 -1.40 -5.62 6.44
C PRO A 74 -2.29 -6.68 7.07
N PRO A 75 -1.88 -7.96 7.10
CA PRO A 75 -2.66 -8.99 7.78
C PRO A 75 -2.97 -8.49 9.19
N ARG A 76 -4.26 -8.37 9.50
CA ARG A 76 -4.77 -7.92 10.80
C ARG A 76 -4.40 -8.98 11.85
N GLY A 77 -3.13 -9.00 12.23
CA GLY A 77 -2.51 -10.00 13.10
C GLY A 77 -1.51 -9.42 14.08
N CYS A 78 -1.27 -8.10 14.04
CA CYS A 78 -0.57 -7.41 15.13
C CYS A 78 -1.19 -6.02 15.32
N ALA A 79 -2.40 -6.00 15.87
CA ALA A 79 -2.81 -4.85 16.65
C ALA A 79 -1.83 -4.75 17.82
N THR A 80 -1.03 -3.68 17.89
CA THR A 80 -0.29 -3.32 19.10
C THR A 80 -1.32 -3.00 20.18
N PRO A 81 -1.46 -3.78 21.27
CA PRO A 81 -2.25 -3.36 22.41
C PRO A 81 -1.29 -2.74 23.42
N ALA A 82 -1.23 -1.40 23.51
CA ALA A 82 -1.01 -0.69 24.79
C ALA A 82 -0.73 0.80 24.58
N ARG A 83 -1.73 1.62 24.89
CA ARG A 83 -1.66 2.38 26.15
C ARG A 83 -3.08 2.78 26.58
N PRO A 84 -3.75 2.01 27.45
CA PRO A 84 -4.78 2.60 28.28
C PRO A 84 -4.06 3.31 29.43
N GLU A 85 -3.79 4.61 29.32
CA GLU A 85 -3.58 5.42 30.52
C GLU A 85 -4.94 5.64 31.19
N ALA A 86 -5.45 4.55 31.78
CA ALA A 86 -6.44 4.62 32.83
C ALA A 86 -5.67 4.72 34.14
N HIS A 87 -5.59 5.92 34.71
CA HIS A 87 -5.69 6.07 36.16
C HIS A 87 -6.34 7.42 36.45
N LEU A 88 -7.69 7.40 36.50
CA LEU A 88 -8.39 8.17 37.51
C LEU A 88 -7.77 7.81 38.86
N SER A 89 -6.97 8.71 39.43
CA SER A 89 -6.73 8.75 40.87
C SER A 89 -7.55 9.89 41.42
N ASN A 90 -8.84 9.59 41.62
CA ASN A 90 -9.64 10.32 42.58
C ASN A 90 -9.31 9.71 43.95
N ALA A 91 -8.56 10.43 44.80
CA ALA A 91 -8.35 10.03 46.17
C ALA A 91 -8.10 11.26 47.07
N ARG A 92 -9.16 11.59 47.81
CA ARG A 92 -9.27 12.39 49.05
C ARG A 92 -9.36 13.90 48.93
#